data_AF-A0A6P6AVZ8-F1
#
_entry.id   AF-A0A6P6AVZ8-F1
#
_cell.length_a   1.000
_cell.length_b   1.000
_cell.length_c   1.000
_cell.angle_alpha   90.00
_cell.angle_beta   90.00
_cell.angle_gamma   90.00
#
_symmetry.space_group_name_H-M   'P 1'
#
loop_
_entity.id
_entity.type
_entity.pdbx_description
1 polymer ?
#
loop_
_entity_poly.entity_id
_entity_poly.type
_entity_poly.pdbx_seq_one_letter_code
_entity_poly.pdbx_strand_id
1 'polypeptide(L)'
;MGKQSSASVTTQPRKTWPLTILLLLTLSTAMAFLIISTFDSCTTSSRNNVGHYIQERQKEKEEQWSIDNQVNRNDQAPSPNPLDFMKSKLVLLVSHELTLSGGPLLLMELAFLLREVGVQVVWVTNQKPNQPDDVMYSLEHKMLDRGVQVFSAKGQEAVNTALKADLVILNTAVAGKWLDAVLKDDVAYVLPKVLWWIHEMRGHYFKLEYVEHLPFVAGAMIDSHTTAYYWKNRTHDRLGIKMPETYVVHLGNSEELMEVAENRVAKRVLREHVRESLGVRNEDLVFALINSVSRGKGQDLFLRSFHESLQMIQERKLQLPSIHAVIVGSDMSAQTKFETELRNFVSEKNIQDRVHFVNKTLTVAPYLASIDVLVQNSQARGECFGRITIEAMAFQLPVLPVAPWR
;
A
#
# COMPACT_ATOMS: atom_id res chain seq x y z
N MET A 1 60.23 -50.30 -29.97
CA MET A 1 59.50 -49.02 -30.10
C MET A 1 58.10 -49.30 -30.62
N GLY A 2 57.08 -48.82 -29.89
CA GLY A 2 55.72 -48.47 -30.33
C GLY A 2 54.91 -49.34 -31.31
N LYS A 3 53.90 -50.02 -30.75
CA LYS A 3 52.50 -50.24 -31.23
C LYS A 3 52.10 -49.72 -32.62
N GLN A 4 51.27 -50.50 -33.33
CA GLN A 4 49.84 -50.18 -33.54
C GLN A 4 49.02 -51.36 -34.11
N SER A 5 47.90 -51.63 -33.45
CA SER A 5 46.82 -52.53 -33.85
C SER A 5 45.65 -51.67 -34.34
N SER A 6 45.07 -51.99 -35.49
CA SER A 6 43.90 -51.34 -36.05
C SER A 6 42.62 -52.01 -35.52
N ALA A 7 41.91 -51.31 -34.64
CA ALA A 7 40.57 -51.66 -34.19
C ALA A 7 39.51 -50.91 -35.02
N SER A 8 38.41 -51.60 -35.30
CA SER A 8 37.21 -51.11 -35.99
C SER A 8 36.53 -49.96 -35.23
N VAL A 9 36.05 -48.96 -35.97
CA VAL A 9 35.21 -47.89 -35.44
C VAL A 9 33.74 -48.30 -35.60
N THR A 10 33.12 -48.66 -34.49
CA THR A 10 31.68 -48.83 -34.35
C THR A 10 31.04 -47.46 -34.09
N THR A 11 30.14 -47.02 -34.96
CA THR A 11 29.37 -45.78 -34.79
C THR A 11 28.34 -45.93 -33.65
N GLN A 12 28.52 -45.18 -32.56
CA GLN A 12 27.52 -45.03 -31.50
C GLN A 12 26.41 -44.04 -31.92
N PRO A 13 25.13 -44.30 -31.57
CA PRO A 13 24.06 -43.34 -31.81
C PRO A 13 24.18 -42.17 -30.83
N ARG A 14 24.19 -40.94 -31.36
CA ARG A 14 24.13 -39.70 -30.57
C ARG A 14 22.81 -39.68 -29.78
N LYS A 15 22.91 -39.72 -28.45
CA LYS A 15 21.79 -39.51 -27.52
C LYS A 15 21.17 -38.13 -27.78
N THR A 16 19.90 -38.13 -28.21
CA THR A 16 19.07 -36.96 -28.52
C THR A 16 18.58 -36.17 -27.30
N TRP A 17 19.00 -36.58 -26.10
CA TRP A 17 18.58 -36.03 -24.82
C TRP A 17 18.83 -34.53 -24.59
N PRO A 18 19.96 -33.92 -25.03
CA PRO A 18 20.19 -32.50 -24.76
C PRO A 18 19.28 -31.60 -25.60
N LEU A 19 18.90 -32.03 -26.82
CA LEU A 19 17.96 -31.30 -27.68
C LEU A 19 16.54 -31.36 -27.14
N THR A 20 16.10 -32.52 -26.63
CA THR A 20 14.77 -32.64 -25.99
C THR A 20 14.67 -31.84 -24.68
N ILE A 21 15.74 -31.77 -23.89
CA ILE A 21 15.74 -30.95 -22.65
C ILE A 21 15.73 -29.46 -23.00
N LEU A 22 16.48 -29.04 -24.03
CA LEU A 22 16.45 -27.65 -24.51
C LEU A 22 15.06 -27.28 -25.05
N LEU A 23 14.40 -28.20 -25.77
CA LEU A 23 13.05 -28.00 -26.32
C LEU A 23 11.98 -27.95 -25.21
N LEU A 24 12.13 -28.73 -24.14
CA LEU A 24 11.26 -28.68 -22.97
C LEU A 24 11.47 -27.39 -22.16
N LEU A 25 12.70 -26.89 -22.07
CA LEU A 25 13.00 -25.62 -21.41
C LEU A 25 12.49 -24.42 -22.23
N THR A 26 12.55 -24.47 -23.57
CA THR A 26 11.98 -23.41 -24.42
C THR A 26 10.46 -23.48 -24.50
N LEU A 27 9.84 -24.67 -24.46
CA LEU A 27 8.39 -24.77 -24.30
C LEU A 27 7.94 -24.27 -22.92
N SER A 28 8.68 -24.59 -21.85
CA SER A 28 8.38 -24.12 -20.49
C SER A 28 8.47 -22.60 -20.37
N THR A 29 9.51 -21.98 -20.93
CA THR A 29 9.62 -20.52 -20.94
C THR A 29 8.59 -19.87 -21.85
N ALA A 30 8.28 -20.45 -23.02
CA ALA A 30 7.19 -19.96 -23.87
C ALA A 30 5.81 -20.08 -23.20
N MET A 31 5.55 -21.15 -22.44
CA MET A 31 4.34 -21.31 -21.63
C MET A 31 4.29 -20.31 -20.48
N ALA A 32 5.42 -20.04 -19.81
CA ALA A 32 5.50 -19.02 -18.78
C ALA A 32 5.26 -17.60 -19.35
N PHE A 33 5.78 -17.29 -20.54
CA PHE A 33 5.52 -16.02 -21.22
C PHE A 33 4.07 -15.89 -21.72
N LEU A 34 3.43 -16.99 -22.15
CA LEU A 34 2.02 -17.00 -22.51
C LEU A 34 1.11 -16.88 -21.27
N ILE A 35 1.48 -17.50 -20.16
CA ILE A 35 0.76 -17.35 -18.89
C ILE A 35 0.90 -15.90 -18.40
N ILE A 36 2.11 -15.33 -18.38
CA ILE A 36 2.34 -13.93 -17.97
C ILE A 36 1.61 -12.94 -18.90
N SER A 37 1.62 -13.14 -20.23
CA SER A 37 0.91 -12.24 -21.17
C SER A 37 -0.62 -12.38 -21.12
N THR A 38 -1.14 -13.56 -20.78
CA THR A 38 -2.56 -13.73 -20.48
C THR A 38 -2.96 -13.11 -19.15
N PHE A 39 -2.05 -12.96 -18.18
CA PHE A 39 -2.34 -12.26 -16.92
C PHE A 39 -2.30 -10.73 -17.06
N ASP A 40 -1.37 -10.18 -17.86
CA ASP A 40 -1.35 -8.74 -18.18
C ASP A 40 -2.56 -8.31 -19.02
N SER A 41 -3.06 -9.19 -19.90
CA SER A 41 -4.25 -8.91 -20.72
C SER A 41 -5.58 -9.20 -20.02
N CYS A 42 -5.59 -9.84 -18.84
CA CYS A 42 -6.82 -10.17 -18.11
C CYS A 42 -7.23 -9.15 -17.03
N THR A 43 -6.43 -8.10 -16.79
CA THR A 43 -6.79 -7.04 -15.82
C THR A 43 -7.88 -6.10 -16.33
N THR A 44 -8.15 -6.08 -17.64
CA THR A 44 -9.24 -5.30 -18.25
C THR A 44 -10.53 -6.10 -18.47
N SER A 45 -10.49 -7.44 -18.51
CA SER A 45 -11.67 -8.29 -18.74
C SER A 45 -12.30 -8.89 -17.47
N SER A 46 -11.56 -9.00 -16.36
CA SER A 46 -12.08 -9.54 -15.10
C SER A 46 -13.07 -8.59 -14.38
N ARG A 47 -13.11 -7.30 -14.77
CA ARG A 47 -14.06 -6.31 -14.25
C ARG A 47 -15.53 -6.61 -14.62
N ASN A 48 -15.78 -7.35 -15.70
CA ASN A 48 -17.15 -7.59 -16.18
C ASN A 48 -17.72 -8.97 -15.82
N ASN A 49 -16.88 -9.98 -15.55
CA ASN A 49 -17.39 -11.34 -15.33
C ASN A 49 -17.89 -11.59 -13.90
N VAL A 50 -17.27 -10.97 -12.88
CA VAL A 50 -17.74 -11.13 -11.48
C VAL A 50 -19.05 -10.36 -11.26
N GLY A 51 -19.19 -9.17 -11.85
CA GLY A 51 -20.43 -8.38 -11.80
C GLY A 51 -21.61 -9.08 -12.48
N HIS A 52 -21.39 -9.70 -13.65
CA HIS A 52 -22.46 -10.39 -14.40
C HIS A 52 -22.90 -11.71 -13.73
N TYR A 53 -21.96 -12.49 -13.17
CA TYR A 53 -22.28 -13.73 -12.45
C TYR A 53 -23.05 -13.52 -11.14
N ILE A 54 -22.86 -12.35 -10.50
CA ILE A 54 -23.57 -11.96 -9.28
C ILE A 54 -24.98 -11.46 -9.62
N GLN A 55 -25.13 -10.73 -10.73
CA GLN A 55 -26.40 -10.13 -11.15
C GLN A 55 -27.42 -11.16 -11.66
N GLU A 56 -26.98 -12.23 -12.34
CA GLU A 56 -27.87 -13.32 -12.77
C GLU A 56 -28.42 -14.16 -11.60
N ARG A 57 -27.63 -14.36 -10.53
CA ARG A 57 -28.08 -15.09 -9.33
C ARG A 57 -28.89 -14.23 -8.34
N GLN A 58 -28.85 -12.90 -8.46
CA GLN A 58 -29.70 -12.00 -7.68
C GLN A 58 -31.13 -11.92 -8.24
N LYS A 59 -31.31 -11.91 -9.56
CA LYS A 59 -32.64 -11.86 -10.20
C LYS A 59 -33.52 -13.07 -9.85
N GLU A 60 -32.95 -14.27 -9.72
CA GLU A 60 -33.71 -15.48 -9.35
C GLU A 60 -34.06 -15.57 -7.86
N LYS A 61 -33.46 -14.73 -6.99
CA LYS A 61 -33.71 -14.73 -5.54
C LYS A 61 -34.54 -13.54 -5.05
N GLU A 62 -34.60 -12.44 -5.81
CA GLU A 62 -35.40 -11.25 -5.47
C GLU A 62 -36.91 -11.44 -5.70
N GLU A 63 -37.32 -12.37 -6.56
CA GLU A 63 -38.74 -12.68 -6.79
C GLU A 63 -39.40 -13.50 -5.65
N GLN A 64 -38.63 -14.00 -4.68
CA GLN A 64 -39.16 -14.87 -3.61
C GLN A 64 -39.08 -14.28 -2.18
N TRP A 65 -38.48 -13.09 -1.98
CA TRP A 65 -38.32 -12.47 -0.64
C TRP A 65 -38.87 -11.03 -0.56
N SER A 66 -40.00 -10.77 -1.21
CA SER A 66 -40.66 -9.46 -1.20
C SER A 66 -41.98 -9.49 -0.42
N ILE A 67 -41.97 -10.01 0.82
CA ILE A 67 -43.00 -9.73 1.83
C ILE A 67 -42.27 -9.66 3.19
N ASP A 68 -42.46 -8.56 3.93
CA ASP A 68 -41.94 -8.28 5.28
C ASP A 68 -40.49 -7.79 5.43
N ASN A 69 -40.23 -6.56 5.00
CA ASN A 69 -39.48 -5.54 5.78
C ASN A 69 -39.38 -4.21 5.01
N GLN A 70 -40.50 -3.48 4.92
CA GLN A 70 -40.47 -2.05 4.58
C GLN A 70 -40.14 -1.24 5.83
N VAL A 71 -38.85 -1.13 6.15
CA VAL A 71 -38.35 0.03 6.89
C VAL A 71 -37.88 1.04 5.85
N ASN A 72 -38.69 2.09 5.70
CA ASN A 72 -38.49 3.23 4.82
C ASN A 72 -37.08 3.84 5.00
N ARG A 73 -36.16 3.57 4.07
CA ARG A 73 -34.83 4.22 3.96
C ARG A 73 -34.72 5.20 2.78
N ASN A 74 -35.80 5.43 2.02
CA ASN A 74 -35.77 6.22 0.79
C ASN A 74 -36.53 7.56 0.88
N ASP A 75 -36.30 8.36 1.92
CA ASP A 75 -36.86 9.72 2.02
C ASP A 75 -35.90 10.76 2.66
N GLN A 76 -34.58 10.55 2.55
CA GLN A 76 -33.62 11.63 2.79
C GLN A 76 -33.13 12.14 1.44
N ALA A 77 -33.46 13.39 1.11
CA ALA A 77 -32.81 14.11 0.02
C ALA A 77 -31.28 13.98 0.21
N PRO A 78 -30.51 13.71 -0.86
CA PRO A 78 -29.07 13.53 -0.74
C PRO A 78 -28.47 14.76 -0.05
N SER A 79 -27.82 14.56 1.09
CA SER A 79 -27.10 15.64 1.76
C SER A 79 -26.09 16.23 0.78
N PRO A 80 -25.98 17.57 0.66
CA PRO A 80 -25.00 18.19 -0.22
C PRO A 80 -23.61 17.67 0.10
N ASN A 81 -22.78 17.48 -0.93
CA ASN A 81 -21.44 16.94 -0.72
C ASN A 81 -20.66 17.97 0.13
N PRO A 82 -20.03 17.57 1.25
CA PRO A 82 -19.34 18.50 2.12
C PRO A 82 -18.19 19.26 1.43
N LEU A 83 -17.71 18.77 0.28
CA LEU A 83 -16.67 19.41 -0.54
C LEU A 83 -17.22 20.33 -1.65
N ASP A 84 -18.54 20.53 -1.77
CA ASP A 84 -19.14 21.35 -2.84
C ASP A 84 -18.61 22.79 -2.86
N PHE A 85 -18.18 23.33 -1.72
CA PHE A 85 -17.57 24.66 -1.62
C PHE A 85 -16.24 24.78 -2.40
N MET A 86 -15.61 23.65 -2.74
CA MET A 86 -14.37 23.59 -3.49
C MET A 86 -14.59 23.58 -5.01
N LYS A 87 -15.83 23.53 -5.49
CA LYS A 87 -16.14 23.46 -6.91
C LYS A 87 -15.45 24.59 -7.70
N SER A 88 -14.83 24.23 -8.82
CA SER A 88 -14.07 25.15 -9.71
C SER A 88 -12.79 25.75 -9.12
N LYS A 89 -12.40 25.38 -7.89
CA LYS A 89 -11.13 25.81 -7.29
C LYS A 89 -9.94 25.10 -7.94
N LEU A 90 -8.78 25.74 -7.90
CA LEU A 90 -7.50 25.14 -8.30
C LEU A 90 -6.73 24.69 -7.07
N VAL A 91 -6.48 23.38 -6.98
CA VAL A 91 -5.71 22.75 -5.90
C VAL A 91 -4.41 22.18 -6.47
N LEU A 92 -3.28 22.59 -5.90
CA LEU A 92 -1.96 22.03 -6.21
C LEU A 92 -1.54 21.05 -5.10
N LEU A 93 -1.31 19.80 -5.46
CA LEU A 93 -0.82 18.74 -4.57
C LEU A 93 0.66 18.52 -4.84
N VAL A 94 1.50 18.72 -3.82
CA VAL A 94 2.96 18.60 -3.92
C VAL A 94 3.40 17.38 -3.12
N SER A 95 3.89 16.35 -3.82
CA SER A 95 4.49 15.18 -3.19
C SER A 95 5.99 15.10 -3.49
N HIS A 96 6.77 14.55 -2.56
CA HIS A 96 8.19 14.31 -2.81
C HIS A 96 8.44 13.06 -3.66
N GLU A 97 7.56 12.06 -3.55
CA GLU A 97 7.62 10.80 -4.28
C GLU A 97 6.21 10.32 -4.67
N LEU A 98 6.13 9.39 -5.62
CA LEU A 98 4.89 8.71 -6.01
C LEU A 98 5.11 7.19 -5.89
N THR A 99 4.74 6.64 -4.73
CA THR A 99 5.00 5.25 -4.33
C THR A 99 3.77 4.60 -3.71
N LEU A 100 3.82 3.28 -3.49
CA LEU A 100 2.79 2.53 -2.75
C LEU A 100 2.92 2.69 -1.23
N SER A 101 3.13 3.92 -0.77
CA SER A 101 3.20 4.24 0.66
C SER A 101 1.98 5.06 1.10
N GLY A 102 1.73 5.09 2.40
CA GLY A 102 0.51 5.69 2.95
C GLY A 102 0.29 7.14 2.53
N GLY A 103 1.32 8.00 2.65
CA GLY A 103 1.19 9.43 2.34
C GLY A 103 0.78 9.72 0.88
N PRO A 104 1.57 9.30 -0.13
CA PRO A 104 1.22 9.47 -1.54
C PRO A 104 -0.13 8.87 -1.93
N LEU A 105 -0.49 7.69 -1.41
CA LEU A 105 -1.79 7.07 -1.73
C LEU A 105 -2.97 7.86 -1.13
N LEU A 106 -2.84 8.35 0.11
CA LEU A 106 -3.85 9.21 0.74
C LEU A 106 -4.03 10.54 -0.01
N LEU A 107 -2.93 11.17 -0.41
CA LEU A 107 -2.98 12.39 -1.20
C LEU A 107 -3.68 12.15 -2.55
N MET A 108 -3.47 10.98 -3.17
CA MET A 108 -4.11 10.60 -4.42
C MET A 108 -5.62 10.31 -4.24
N GLU A 109 -6.01 9.66 -3.14
CA GLU A 109 -7.43 9.50 -2.78
C GLU A 109 -8.11 10.86 -2.59
N LEU A 110 -7.47 11.80 -1.88
CA LEU A 110 -7.97 13.17 -1.76
C LEU A 110 -8.07 13.86 -3.12
N ALA A 111 -7.10 13.66 -4.02
CA ALA A 111 -7.14 14.19 -5.38
C ALA A 111 -8.41 13.72 -6.11
N PHE A 112 -8.77 12.46 -5.99
CA PHE A 112 -9.97 11.90 -6.64
C PHE A 112 -11.26 12.47 -6.05
N LEU A 113 -11.37 12.55 -4.72
CA LEU A 113 -12.53 13.17 -4.07
C LEU A 113 -12.72 14.63 -4.48
N LEU A 114 -11.64 15.39 -4.62
CA LEU A 114 -11.69 16.76 -5.11
C LEU A 114 -12.14 16.83 -6.59
N ARG A 115 -11.65 15.91 -7.43
CA ARG A 115 -12.06 15.82 -8.83
C ARG A 115 -13.55 15.52 -8.99
N GLU A 116 -14.11 14.67 -8.14
CA GLU A 116 -15.54 14.31 -8.16
C GLU A 116 -16.47 15.51 -7.93
N VAL A 117 -16.04 16.50 -7.13
CA VAL A 117 -16.80 17.75 -6.91
C VAL A 117 -16.42 18.88 -7.87
N GLY A 118 -15.66 18.59 -8.93
CA GLY A 118 -15.33 19.54 -10.00
C GLY A 118 -14.19 20.52 -9.66
N VAL A 119 -13.30 20.17 -8.74
CA VAL A 119 -12.06 20.91 -8.46
C VAL A 119 -11.06 20.66 -9.57
N GLN A 120 -10.31 21.68 -9.99
CA GLN A 120 -9.13 21.50 -10.84
C GLN A 120 -7.96 21.05 -9.97
N VAL A 121 -7.50 19.80 -10.16
CA VAL A 121 -6.42 19.24 -9.34
C VAL A 121 -5.17 19.07 -10.18
N VAL A 122 -4.08 19.65 -9.71
CA VAL A 122 -2.74 19.50 -10.28
C VAL A 122 -1.86 18.78 -9.27
N TRP A 123 -1.17 17.74 -9.72
CA TRP A 123 -0.21 16.97 -8.96
C TRP A 123 1.20 17.23 -9.47
N VAL A 124 2.14 17.46 -8.55
CA VAL A 124 3.57 17.51 -8.85
C VAL A 124 4.37 16.60 -7.93
N THR A 125 5.33 15.89 -8.52
CA THR A 125 6.25 15.00 -7.79
C THR A 125 7.68 15.55 -7.87
N ASN A 126 8.30 15.84 -6.72
CA ASN A 126 9.62 16.48 -6.66
C ASN A 126 10.75 15.55 -7.14
N GLN A 127 10.69 14.28 -6.79
CA GLN A 127 11.67 13.27 -7.18
C GLN A 127 11.02 12.29 -8.15
N LYS A 128 11.55 12.22 -9.38
CA LYS A 128 11.28 11.13 -10.31
C LYS A 128 12.50 10.21 -10.34
N PRO A 129 12.32 8.87 -10.27
CA PRO A 129 13.42 7.94 -10.43
C PRO A 129 14.08 8.10 -11.81
N ASN A 130 15.38 7.83 -11.87
CA ASN A 130 16.15 7.93 -13.11
C ASN A 130 15.85 6.79 -14.11
N GLN A 131 15.17 5.73 -13.66
CA GLN A 131 14.77 4.59 -14.45
C GLN A 131 13.24 4.47 -14.48
N PRO A 132 12.67 3.84 -15.52
CA PRO A 132 11.24 3.54 -15.56
C PRO A 132 10.83 2.75 -14.32
N ASP A 133 9.81 3.25 -13.63
CA ASP A 133 9.19 2.59 -12.48
C ASP A 133 7.75 2.29 -12.84
N ASP A 134 7.43 1.00 -13.03
CA ASP A 134 6.09 0.53 -13.43
C ASP A 134 5.01 0.96 -12.43
N VAL A 135 5.37 1.04 -11.14
CA VAL A 135 4.45 1.52 -10.10
C VAL A 135 4.14 2.99 -10.33
N MET A 136 5.17 3.81 -10.53
CA MET A 136 4.98 5.23 -10.78
C MET A 136 4.17 5.47 -12.05
N TYR A 137 4.49 4.76 -13.14
CA TYR A 137 3.75 4.81 -14.40
C TYR A 137 2.27 4.48 -14.19
N SER A 138 1.98 3.37 -13.50
CA SER A 138 0.61 2.94 -13.18
C SER A 138 -0.17 3.99 -12.36
N LEU A 139 0.48 4.59 -11.35
CA LEU A 139 -0.14 5.62 -10.52
C LEU A 139 -0.39 6.93 -11.30
N GLU A 140 0.55 7.37 -12.14
CA GLU A 140 0.34 8.55 -13.00
C GLU A 140 -0.82 8.34 -13.98
N HIS A 141 -0.93 7.15 -14.61
CA HIS A 141 -2.04 6.83 -15.51
C HIS A 141 -3.37 6.85 -14.75
N LYS A 142 -3.43 6.23 -13.56
CA LYS A 142 -4.63 6.26 -12.71
C LYS A 142 -5.06 7.68 -12.36
N MET A 143 -4.11 8.59 -12.13
CA MET A 143 -4.39 10.00 -11.87
C MET A 143 -4.95 10.72 -13.10
N LEU A 144 -4.31 10.54 -14.26
CA LEU A 144 -4.75 11.14 -15.52
C LEU A 144 -6.15 10.67 -15.92
N ASP A 145 -6.45 9.37 -15.77
CA ASP A 145 -7.76 8.78 -16.07
C ASP A 145 -8.89 9.37 -15.20
N ARG A 146 -8.56 9.85 -13.99
CA ARG A 146 -9.49 10.53 -13.08
C ARG A 146 -9.46 12.06 -13.23
N GLY A 147 -8.77 12.56 -14.25
CA GLY A 147 -8.70 13.99 -14.58
C GLY A 147 -7.81 14.82 -13.66
N VAL A 148 -6.92 14.18 -12.90
CA VAL A 148 -5.84 14.87 -12.16
C VAL A 148 -4.74 15.18 -13.17
N GLN A 149 -4.34 16.46 -13.25
CA GLN A 149 -3.23 16.87 -14.11
C GLN A 149 -1.91 16.54 -13.42
N VAL A 150 -0.94 15.98 -14.12
CA VAL A 150 0.36 15.60 -13.55
C VAL A 150 1.48 16.30 -14.30
N PHE A 151 2.25 17.13 -13.60
CA PHE A 151 3.36 17.88 -14.20
C PHE A 151 4.67 17.72 -13.43
N SER A 152 5.75 18.21 -14.03
CA SER A 152 7.03 18.35 -13.36
C SER A 152 6.90 19.29 -12.17
N ALA A 153 7.45 18.90 -11.01
CA ALA A 153 7.58 19.80 -9.86
C ALA A 153 8.56 20.96 -10.10
N LYS A 154 9.34 20.92 -11.19
CA LYS A 154 10.32 21.95 -11.55
C LYS A 154 9.83 22.74 -12.75
N GLY A 155 10.22 24.02 -12.79
CA GLY A 155 10.00 24.92 -13.91
C GLY A 155 8.85 25.91 -13.68
N GLN A 156 8.68 26.82 -14.64
CA GLN A 156 7.76 27.95 -14.51
C GLN A 156 6.30 27.53 -14.42
N GLU A 157 5.93 26.38 -15.00
CA GLU A 157 4.56 25.85 -14.93
C GLU A 157 4.15 25.53 -13.48
N ALA A 158 5.04 24.91 -12.70
CA ALA A 158 4.80 24.62 -11.28
C ALA A 158 4.67 25.91 -10.46
N VAL A 159 5.56 26.89 -10.69
CA VAL A 159 5.52 28.20 -10.01
C VAL A 159 4.22 28.94 -10.34
N ASN A 160 3.88 29.06 -11.62
CA ASN A 160 2.67 29.73 -12.08
C ASN A 160 1.41 29.07 -11.52
N THR A 161 1.39 27.74 -11.44
CA THR A 161 0.28 26.98 -10.86
C THR A 161 0.16 27.25 -9.37
N ALA A 162 1.27 27.22 -8.63
CA ALA A 162 1.28 27.50 -7.19
C ALA A 162 0.78 28.91 -6.86
N LEU A 163 1.21 29.91 -7.64
CA LEU A 163 0.75 31.29 -7.49
C LEU A 163 -0.75 31.45 -7.75
N LYS A 164 -1.28 30.75 -8.76
CA LYS A 164 -2.70 30.79 -9.16
C LYS A 164 -3.61 29.92 -8.29
N ALA A 165 -3.06 28.90 -7.63
CA ALA A 165 -3.84 27.97 -6.83
C ALA A 165 -4.65 28.70 -5.75
N ASP A 166 -5.85 28.19 -5.50
CA ASP A 166 -6.66 28.57 -4.34
C ASP A 166 -6.15 27.86 -3.07
N LEU A 167 -5.59 26.65 -3.22
CA LEU A 167 -5.04 25.84 -2.14
C LEU A 167 -3.81 25.07 -2.64
N VAL A 168 -2.76 25.03 -1.81
CA VAL A 168 -1.59 24.17 -2.02
C VAL A 168 -1.50 23.17 -0.88
N ILE A 169 -1.42 21.87 -1.18
CA ILE A 169 -1.21 20.83 -0.17
C ILE A 169 0.21 20.31 -0.28
N LEU A 170 1.00 20.52 0.76
CA LEU A 170 2.32 19.92 0.88
C LEU A 170 2.18 18.56 1.57
N ASN A 171 2.46 17.48 0.83
CA ASN A 171 2.45 16.13 1.36
C ASN A 171 3.82 15.78 1.96
N THR A 172 3.81 15.46 3.25
CA THR A 172 4.95 15.16 4.09
C THR A 172 5.85 16.34 4.42
N ALA A 173 6.65 16.19 5.48
CA ALA A 173 7.69 17.17 5.82
C ALA A 173 8.76 17.32 4.73
N VAL A 174 8.92 16.32 3.85
CA VAL A 174 9.93 16.35 2.76
C VAL A 174 9.55 17.37 1.68
N ALA A 175 8.24 17.58 1.44
CA ALA A 175 7.77 18.57 0.48
C ALA A 175 8.14 20.02 0.84
N GLY A 176 8.53 20.31 2.09
CA GLY A 176 9.02 21.64 2.47
C GLY A 176 10.21 22.11 1.63
N LYS A 177 11.09 21.18 1.23
CA LYS A 177 12.24 21.47 0.35
C LYS A 177 11.86 22.02 -1.02
N TRP A 178 10.66 21.70 -1.49
CA TRP A 178 10.19 22.16 -2.79
C TRP A 178 9.94 23.68 -2.81
N LEU A 179 9.53 24.26 -1.68
CA LEU A 179 9.26 25.70 -1.56
C LEU A 179 10.48 26.53 -1.99
N ASP A 180 11.62 26.35 -1.31
CA ASP A 180 12.83 27.11 -1.62
C ASP A 180 13.45 26.72 -2.95
N ALA A 181 13.43 25.43 -3.28
CA ALA A 181 14.06 24.93 -4.50
C ALA A 181 13.36 25.42 -5.78
N VAL A 182 12.04 25.65 -5.74
CA VAL A 182 11.23 25.93 -6.92
C VAL A 182 10.61 27.32 -6.90
N LEU A 183 10.00 27.73 -5.80
CA LEU A 183 9.30 29.03 -5.72
C LEU A 183 10.26 30.19 -5.49
N LYS A 184 11.37 29.97 -4.78
CA LYS A 184 12.39 31.01 -4.52
C LYS A 184 11.78 32.29 -3.93
N ASP A 185 11.84 33.41 -4.64
CA ASP A 185 11.30 34.70 -4.20
C ASP A 185 9.76 34.70 -4.08
N ASP A 186 9.08 33.72 -4.72
CA ASP A 186 7.62 33.61 -4.72
C ASP A 186 7.05 32.88 -3.49
N VAL A 187 7.89 32.31 -2.62
CA VAL A 187 7.46 31.49 -1.47
C VAL A 187 6.44 32.25 -0.60
N ALA A 188 6.73 33.51 -0.25
CA ALA A 188 5.88 34.31 0.62
C ALA A 188 4.44 34.51 0.10
N TYR A 189 4.23 34.50 -1.22
CA TYR A 189 2.89 34.63 -1.81
C TYR A 189 2.08 33.33 -1.77
N VAL A 190 2.77 32.18 -1.67
CA VAL A 190 2.15 30.85 -1.69
C VAL A 190 1.84 30.37 -0.27
N LEU A 191 2.70 30.66 0.71
CA LEU A 191 2.55 30.17 2.09
C LEU A 191 1.16 30.37 2.72
N PRO A 192 0.49 31.54 2.58
CA PRO A 192 -0.85 31.74 3.15
C PRO A 192 -1.94 30.84 2.56
N LYS A 193 -1.65 30.12 1.46
CA LYS A 193 -2.55 29.17 0.81
C LYS A 193 -2.15 27.71 1.05
N VAL A 194 -1.11 27.47 1.86
CA VAL A 194 -0.57 26.13 2.08
C VAL A 194 -1.28 25.46 3.25
N LEU A 195 -1.83 24.27 3.01
CA LEU A 195 -2.10 23.28 4.05
C LEU A 195 -1.01 22.22 4.01
N TRP A 196 -0.28 22.06 5.11
CA TRP A 196 0.80 21.10 5.19
C TRP A 196 0.32 19.80 5.84
N TRP A 197 0.20 18.73 5.06
CA TRP A 197 -0.25 17.43 5.54
C TRP A 197 0.94 16.54 5.91
N ILE A 198 1.10 16.28 7.21
CA ILE A 198 2.27 15.57 7.75
C ILE A 198 1.85 14.21 8.31
N HIS A 199 2.44 13.15 7.75
CA HIS A 199 2.07 11.76 8.00
C HIS A 199 3.16 10.98 8.76
N GLU A 200 4.19 11.64 9.27
CA GLU A 200 5.40 10.98 9.76
C GLU A 200 5.89 11.50 11.10
N MET A 201 6.45 10.60 11.90
CA MET A 201 7.14 10.92 13.16
C MET A 201 8.64 10.63 13.04
N ARG A 202 9.35 11.35 12.13
CA ARG A 202 10.79 11.11 11.90
C ARG A 202 11.66 12.25 12.44
N GLY A 203 12.52 11.90 13.39
CA GLY A 203 13.39 12.85 14.08
C GLY A 203 14.39 13.62 13.19
N HIS A 204 14.72 13.12 12.00
CA HIS A 204 15.63 13.83 11.08
C HIS A 204 14.95 14.93 10.26
N TYR A 205 13.61 15.02 10.26
CA TYR A 205 12.88 16.10 9.62
C TYR A 205 12.89 17.40 10.42
N PHE A 206 13.30 17.37 11.70
CA PHE A 206 13.49 18.59 12.49
C PHE A 206 14.82 19.26 12.14
N LYS A 207 14.90 19.80 10.93
CA LYS A 207 15.95 20.68 10.40
C LYS A 207 15.29 21.77 9.57
N LEU A 208 15.88 22.97 9.55
CA LEU A 208 15.32 24.12 8.83
C LEU A 208 15.00 23.80 7.37
N GLU A 209 15.90 23.10 6.66
CA GLU A 209 15.68 22.69 5.25
C GLU A 209 14.36 21.93 4.98
N TYR A 210 13.72 21.34 5.98
CA TYR A 210 12.43 20.66 5.84
C TYR A 210 11.25 21.49 6.32
N VAL A 211 11.43 22.35 7.33
CA VAL A 211 10.31 22.93 8.11
C VAL A 211 10.47 24.41 8.44
N GLU A 212 11.43 25.10 7.83
CA GLU A 212 11.65 26.55 8.01
C GLU A 212 10.37 27.35 7.78
N HIS A 213 9.60 26.99 6.76
CA HIS A 213 8.37 27.68 6.39
C HIS A 213 7.13 27.27 7.20
N LEU A 214 7.23 26.26 8.06
CA LEU A 214 6.10 25.68 8.77
C LEU A 214 5.31 26.68 9.62
N PRO A 215 5.91 27.69 10.29
CA PRO A 215 5.14 28.70 11.04
C PRO A 215 4.25 29.60 10.20
N PHE A 216 4.51 29.69 8.90
CA PHE A 216 3.93 30.71 8.02
C PHE A 216 2.84 30.15 7.09
N VAL A 217 2.62 28.83 7.10
CA VAL A 217 1.56 28.21 6.31
C VAL A 217 0.19 28.46 6.95
N ALA A 218 -0.89 28.34 6.17
CA ALA A 218 -2.26 28.54 6.65
C ALA A 218 -2.64 27.56 7.75
N GLY A 219 -2.17 26.31 7.66
CA GLY A 219 -2.37 25.30 8.68
C GLY A 219 -1.60 24.02 8.42
N ALA A 220 -1.50 23.19 9.45
CA ALA A 220 -0.96 21.84 9.37
C ALA A 220 -2.07 20.81 9.63
N MET A 221 -2.16 19.79 8.78
CA MET A 221 -3.02 18.62 8.98
C MET A 221 -2.15 17.45 9.45
N ILE A 222 -2.56 16.79 10.52
CA ILE A 222 -1.80 15.70 11.14
C ILE A 222 -2.72 14.54 11.51
N ASP A 223 -2.27 13.31 11.26
CA ASP A 223 -3.14 12.13 11.30
C ASP A 223 -3.62 11.70 12.69
N SER A 224 -2.98 12.17 13.77
CA SER A 224 -3.37 11.83 15.14
C SER A 224 -2.95 12.89 16.16
N HIS A 225 -3.63 12.89 17.31
CA HIS A 225 -3.28 13.76 18.44
C HIS A 225 -1.86 13.48 18.96
N THR A 226 -1.45 12.22 19.01
CA THR A 226 -0.09 11.82 19.43
C THR A 226 0.96 12.36 18.47
N THR A 227 0.73 12.26 17.16
CA THR A 227 1.63 12.80 16.15
C THR A 227 1.65 14.33 16.20
N ALA A 228 0.50 14.99 16.39
CA ALA A 228 0.44 16.45 16.50
C ALA A 228 1.20 16.95 17.73
N TYR A 229 1.06 16.28 18.88
CA TYR A 229 1.83 16.56 20.08
C TYR A 229 3.34 16.37 19.86
N TYR A 230 3.73 15.27 19.20
CA TYR A 230 5.12 15.01 18.84
C TYR A 230 5.71 16.14 17.99
N TRP A 231 5.01 16.57 16.94
CA TRP A 231 5.46 17.67 16.10
C TRP A 231 5.56 18.98 16.87
N LYS A 232 4.52 19.36 17.61
CA LYS A 232 4.50 20.58 18.43
C LYS A 232 5.69 20.68 19.36
N ASN A 233 5.99 19.61 20.11
CA ASN A 233 7.10 19.64 21.06
C ASN A 233 8.44 19.63 20.34
N ARG A 234 8.60 18.79 19.31
CA ARG A 234 9.90 18.65 18.63
C ARG A 234 10.28 19.86 17.79
N THR A 235 9.32 20.57 17.17
CA THR A 235 9.62 21.83 16.49
C THR A 235 10.00 22.92 17.48
N HIS A 236 9.32 22.99 18.63
CA HIS A 236 9.65 23.93 19.69
C HIS A 236 11.03 23.65 20.30
N ASP A 237 11.23 22.45 20.84
CA ASP A 237 12.42 22.09 21.61
C ASP A 237 13.70 22.08 20.77
N ARG A 238 13.61 21.69 19.49
CA ARG A 238 14.80 21.52 18.63
C ARG A 238 15.09 22.71 17.73
N LEU A 239 14.07 23.47 17.35
CA LEU A 239 14.19 24.53 16.33
C LEU A 239 13.68 25.89 16.82
N GLY A 240 13.02 25.98 17.97
CA GLY A 240 12.33 27.20 18.40
C GLY A 240 11.14 27.59 17.50
N ILE A 241 10.66 26.65 16.68
CA ILE A 241 9.62 26.87 15.68
C ILE A 241 8.26 26.59 16.32
N LYS A 242 7.36 27.59 16.25
CA LYS A 242 5.96 27.44 16.64
C LYS A 242 5.18 26.79 15.50
N MET A 243 4.41 25.74 15.82
CA MET A 243 3.47 25.15 14.86
C MET A 243 2.40 26.16 14.44
N PRO A 244 1.95 26.14 13.17
CA PRO A 244 0.80 26.91 12.71
C PRO A 244 -0.48 26.35 13.35
N GLU A 245 -1.63 26.88 12.95
CA GLU A 245 -2.90 26.25 13.31
C GLU A 245 -2.87 24.77 12.88
N THR A 246 -3.12 23.87 13.83
CA THR A 246 -2.90 22.43 13.64
C THR A 246 -4.21 21.70 13.81
N TYR A 247 -4.60 20.99 12.76
CA TYR A 247 -5.82 20.21 12.68
C TYR A 247 -5.48 18.72 12.73
N VAL A 248 -6.09 18.00 13.66
CA VAL A 248 -5.97 16.55 13.73
C VAL A 248 -7.06 15.93 12.87
N VAL A 249 -6.66 15.21 11.82
CA VAL A 249 -7.57 14.58 10.85
C VAL A 249 -7.20 13.10 10.76
N HIS A 250 -7.99 12.25 11.41
CA HIS A 250 -7.79 10.81 11.35
C HIS A 250 -8.02 10.26 9.96
N LEU A 251 -7.21 9.27 9.57
CA LEU A 251 -7.38 8.60 8.28
C LEU A 251 -8.67 7.78 8.29
N GLY A 252 -9.38 7.76 7.16
CA GLY A 252 -10.57 6.95 6.94
C GLY A 252 -10.28 5.67 6.13
N ASN A 253 -11.28 4.80 6.07
CA ASN A 253 -11.31 3.70 5.11
C ASN A 253 -11.97 4.17 3.81
N SER A 254 -11.50 3.67 2.67
CA SER A 254 -12.16 3.93 1.38
C SER A 254 -13.50 3.19 1.30
N GLU A 255 -14.43 3.73 0.52
CA GLU A 255 -15.73 3.11 0.26
C GLU A 255 -15.55 1.71 -0.36
N GLU A 256 -14.67 1.58 -1.36
CA GLU A 256 -14.32 0.30 -2.00
C GLU A 256 -13.88 -0.77 -0.99
N LEU A 257 -13.12 -0.38 0.06
CA LEU A 257 -12.68 -1.31 1.10
C LEU A 257 -13.85 -1.72 2.00
N MET A 258 -14.74 -0.78 2.33
CA MET A 258 -15.92 -1.02 3.17
C MET A 258 -16.93 -1.94 2.47
N GLU A 259 -17.16 -1.77 1.18
CA GLU A 259 -18.04 -2.65 0.38
C GLU A 259 -17.59 -4.12 0.49
N VAL A 260 -16.28 -4.37 0.40
CA VAL A 260 -15.72 -5.72 0.58
C VAL A 260 -15.86 -6.18 2.03
N ALA A 261 -15.54 -5.32 2.99
CA ALA A 261 -15.58 -5.65 4.42
C ALA A 261 -16.99 -6.06 4.91
N GLU A 262 -18.02 -5.42 4.36
CA GLU A 262 -19.43 -5.67 4.69
C GLU A 262 -20.04 -6.86 3.93
N ASN A 263 -19.49 -7.20 2.75
CA ASN A 263 -19.98 -8.28 1.92
C ASN A 263 -19.39 -9.65 2.34
N ARG A 264 -20.20 -10.47 3.02
CA ARG A 264 -19.82 -11.82 3.47
C ARG A 264 -19.38 -12.76 2.34
N VAL A 265 -20.02 -12.68 1.17
CA VAL A 265 -19.68 -13.54 0.02
C VAL A 265 -18.34 -13.13 -0.56
N ALA A 266 -18.12 -11.82 -0.74
CA ALA A 266 -16.85 -11.29 -1.22
C ALA A 266 -15.71 -11.70 -0.28
N LYS A 267 -15.86 -11.50 1.04
CA LYS A 267 -14.85 -11.94 2.03
C LYS A 267 -14.53 -13.42 1.92
N ARG A 268 -15.55 -14.28 1.81
CA ARG A 268 -15.34 -15.72 1.71
C ARG A 268 -14.58 -16.11 0.43
N VAL A 269 -14.97 -15.58 -0.72
CA VAL A 269 -14.32 -15.88 -2.00
C VAL A 269 -12.87 -15.41 -2.00
N LEU A 270 -12.61 -14.19 -1.52
CA LEU A 270 -11.26 -13.64 -1.42
C LEU A 270 -10.39 -14.44 -0.45
N ARG A 271 -10.96 -14.86 0.69
CA ARG A 271 -10.27 -15.72 1.66
C ARG A 271 -9.85 -17.04 1.04
N GLU A 272 -10.76 -17.74 0.39
CA GLU A 272 -10.50 -19.03 -0.26
C GLU A 272 -9.39 -18.87 -1.32
N HIS A 273 -9.50 -17.85 -2.18
CA HIS A 273 -8.53 -17.59 -3.24
C HIS A 273 -7.12 -17.28 -2.71
N VAL A 274 -6.99 -16.37 -1.75
CA VAL A 274 -5.67 -16.02 -1.21
C VAL A 274 -5.07 -17.20 -0.45
N ARG A 275 -5.86 -17.92 0.36
CA ARG A 275 -5.36 -19.08 1.11
C ARG A 275 -4.89 -20.20 0.19
N GLU A 276 -5.63 -20.48 -0.89
CA GLU A 276 -5.21 -21.44 -1.91
C GLU A 276 -3.87 -21.04 -2.53
N SER A 277 -3.70 -19.76 -2.90
CA SER A 277 -2.43 -19.26 -3.46
C SER A 277 -1.23 -19.38 -2.51
N LEU A 278 -1.49 -19.40 -1.20
CA LEU A 278 -0.48 -19.54 -0.14
C LEU A 278 -0.30 -21.00 0.32
N GLY A 279 -1.09 -21.95 -0.20
CA GLY A 279 -1.10 -23.34 0.28
C GLY A 279 -1.61 -23.49 1.73
N VAL A 280 -2.45 -22.57 2.18
CA VAL A 280 -3.05 -22.54 3.53
C VAL A 280 -4.47 -23.10 3.46
N ARG A 281 -4.88 -23.89 4.46
CA ARG A 281 -6.24 -24.44 4.51
C ARG A 281 -7.21 -23.49 5.20
N ASN A 282 -8.51 -23.75 5.06
CA ASN A 282 -9.55 -22.89 5.63
C ASN A 282 -9.63 -22.97 7.16
N GLU A 283 -9.28 -24.11 7.74
CA GLU A 283 -9.23 -24.34 9.19
C GLU A 283 -7.97 -23.78 9.87
N ASP A 284 -6.93 -23.51 9.09
CA ASP A 284 -5.64 -23.02 9.61
C ASP A 284 -5.77 -21.57 10.10
N LEU A 285 -4.99 -21.20 11.12
CA LEU A 285 -4.94 -19.86 11.68
C LEU A 285 -3.85 -19.03 11.01
N VAL A 286 -4.20 -17.82 10.57
CA VAL A 286 -3.30 -16.95 9.82
C VAL A 286 -3.11 -15.62 10.55
N PHE A 287 -1.88 -15.38 10.99
CA PHE A 287 -1.42 -14.11 11.54
C PHE A 287 -0.73 -13.34 10.44
N ALA A 288 -1.07 -12.07 10.26
CA ALA A 288 -0.46 -11.27 9.22
C ALA A 288 0.06 -9.93 9.70
N LEU A 289 1.17 -9.52 9.12
CA LEU A 289 1.72 -8.17 9.23
C LEU A 289 1.69 -7.57 7.83
N ILE A 290 0.85 -6.54 7.65
CA ILE A 290 0.59 -5.90 6.36
C ILE A 290 1.13 -4.46 6.41
N ASN A 291 2.33 -4.25 5.87
CA ASN A 291 2.95 -2.94 5.70
C ASN A 291 4.25 -3.05 4.87
N SER A 292 4.84 -1.91 4.52
CA SER A 292 6.18 -1.88 3.90
C SER A 292 7.23 -2.59 4.76
N VAL A 293 8.00 -3.51 4.17
CA VAL A 293 9.08 -4.21 4.86
C VAL A 293 10.23 -3.27 5.21
N SER A 294 10.34 -2.91 6.49
CA SER A 294 11.39 -2.02 7.00
C SER A 294 11.60 -2.21 8.50
N ARG A 295 12.81 -1.95 9.00
CA ARG A 295 13.17 -2.22 10.41
C ARG A 295 12.21 -1.60 11.44
N GLY A 296 11.61 -0.45 11.13
CA GLY A 296 10.68 0.23 12.04
C GLY A 296 9.31 -0.44 12.18
N LYS A 297 9.00 -1.44 11.35
CA LYS A 297 7.67 -2.08 11.30
C LYS A 297 7.59 -3.42 12.04
N GLY A 298 8.71 -3.90 12.57
CA GLY A 298 8.76 -5.02 13.52
C GLY A 298 8.51 -6.39 12.91
N GLN A 299 8.80 -6.61 11.62
CA GLN A 299 8.72 -7.93 10.99
C GLN A 299 9.64 -8.95 11.65
N ASP A 300 10.83 -8.52 12.06
CA ASP A 300 11.82 -9.36 12.73
C ASP A 300 11.31 -9.87 14.09
N LEU A 301 10.74 -8.98 14.90
CA LEU A 301 10.12 -9.34 16.17
C LEU A 301 8.89 -10.24 15.95
N PHE A 302 8.05 -9.95 14.96
CA PHE A 302 6.91 -10.79 14.63
C PHE A 302 7.34 -12.23 14.29
N LEU A 303 8.35 -12.40 13.43
CA LEU A 303 8.84 -13.74 13.06
C LEU A 303 9.49 -14.48 14.23
N ARG A 304 10.22 -13.77 15.10
CA ARG A 304 10.81 -14.36 16.32
C ARG A 304 9.72 -14.85 17.28
N SER A 305 8.73 -14.01 17.58
CA SER A 305 7.61 -14.38 18.44
C SER A 305 6.75 -15.49 17.83
N PHE A 306 6.58 -15.51 16.51
CA PHE A 306 5.90 -16.59 15.81
C PHE A 306 6.65 -17.93 15.96
N HIS A 307 7.97 -17.92 15.76
CA HIS A 307 8.81 -19.10 15.98
C HIS A 307 8.75 -19.60 17.44
N GLU A 308 8.87 -18.70 18.42
CA GLU A 308 8.74 -19.07 19.84
C GLU A 308 7.35 -19.65 20.14
N SER A 309 6.29 -19.11 19.53
CA SER A 309 4.93 -19.63 19.68
C SER A 309 4.80 -21.06 19.14
N LEU A 310 5.41 -21.36 17.98
CA LEU A 310 5.47 -22.72 17.44
C LEU A 310 6.14 -23.69 18.42
N GLN A 311 7.26 -23.29 19.02
CA GLN A 311 7.95 -24.09 20.03
C GLN A 311 7.07 -24.34 21.26
N MET A 312 6.42 -23.30 21.78
CA MET A 312 5.53 -23.43 22.94
C MET A 312 4.34 -24.35 22.67
N ILE A 313 3.74 -24.29 21.47
CA ILE A 313 2.65 -25.18 21.05
C ILE A 313 3.11 -26.64 21.09
N GLN A 314 4.31 -26.90 20.56
CA GLN A 314 4.89 -28.24 20.55
C GLN A 314 5.21 -28.74 21.96
N GLU A 315 5.89 -27.93 22.79
CA GLU A 315 6.27 -28.27 24.16
C GLU A 315 5.05 -28.54 25.05
N ARG A 316 4.01 -27.71 24.92
CA ARG A 316 2.76 -27.83 25.70
C ARG A 316 1.77 -28.81 25.09
N LYS A 317 2.08 -29.41 23.94
CA LYS A 317 1.22 -30.36 23.19
C LYS A 317 -0.20 -29.82 22.96
N LEU A 318 -0.30 -28.54 22.64
CA LEU A 318 -1.59 -27.89 22.40
C LEU A 318 -2.21 -28.44 21.12
N GLN A 319 -3.50 -28.78 21.18
CA GLN A 319 -4.27 -29.23 20.01
C GLN A 319 -4.88 -28.01 19.34
N LEU A 320 -4.22 -27.52 18.29
CA LEU A 320 -4.62 -26.33 17.53
C LEU A 320 -4.58 -26.65 16.03
N PRO A 321 -5.37 -25.94 15.21
CA PRO A 321 -5.14 -25.92 13.77
C PRO A 321 -3.71 -25.45 13.44
N SER A 322 -3.26 -25.73 12.21
CA SER A 322 -1.96 -25.23 11.75
C SER A 322 -1.94 -23.71 11.84
N ILE A 323 -0.86 -23.13 12.37
CA ILE A 323 -0.68 -21.68 12.37
C ILE A 323 0.30 -21.27 11.28
N HIS A 324 0.01 -20.15 10.62
CA HIS A 324 0.81 -19.54 9.56
C HIS A 324 1.04 -18.05 9.82
N ALA A 325 2.19 -17.56 9.40
CA ALA A 325 2.53 -16.14 9.39
C ALA A 325 2.59 -15.62 7.95
N VAL A 326 1.99 -14.47 7.69
CA VAL A 326 2.00 -13.81 6.38
C VAL A 326 2.58 -12.41 6.51
N ILE A 327 3.59 -12.10 5.70
CA ILE A 327 4.16 -10.75 5.59
C ILE A 327 3.75 -10.20 4.24
N VAL A 328 2.87 -9.21 4.22
CA VAL A 328 2.41 -8.53 2.99
C VAL A 328 3.08 -7.18 2.89
N GLY A 329 3.74 -6.92 1.76
CA GLY A 329 4.49 -5.68 1.54
C GLY A 329 5.99 -5.89 1.29
N SER A 330 6.42 -7.13 1.04
CA SER A 330 7.79 -7.42 0.57
C SER A 330 8.06 -6.72 -0.77
N ASP A 331 9.31 -6.34 -1.00
CA ASP A 331 9.74 -5.86 -2.32
C ASP A 331 10.66 -6.92 -2.91
N MET A 332 10.04 -7.93 -3.54
CA MET A 332 10.77 -9.09 -4.06
C MET A 332 11.78 -8.70 -5.16
N SER A 333 11.60 -7.55 -5.81
CA SER A 333 12.52 -7.00 -6.79
C SER A 333 13.72 -6.27 -6.18
N ALA A 334 13.55 -5.59 -5.04
CA ALA A 334 14.59 -4.76 -4.44
C ALA A 334 15.65 -5.55 -3.65
N GLN A 335 15.34 -6.80 -3.24
CA GLN A 335 16.23 -7.68 -2.45
C GLN A 335 16.98 -6.95 -1.33
N THR A 336 16.24 -6.17 -0.54
CA THR A 336 16.86 -5.33 0.49
C THR A 336 17.59 -6.19 1.52
N LYS A 337 18.70 -5.67 2.09
CA LYS A 337 19.45 -6.37 3.14
C LYS A 337 18.55 -6.85 4.29
N PHE A 338 17.56 -6.03 4.68
CA PHE A 338 16.64 -6.39 5.75
C PHE A 338 15.71 -7.53 5.35
N GLU A 339 15.18 -7.54 4.13
CA GLU A 339 14.35 -8.65 3.65
C GLU A 339 15.15 -9.97 3.59
N THR A 340 16.40 -9.92 3.14
CA THR A 340 17.30 -11.07 3.17
C THR A 340 17.54 -11.59 4.58
N GLU A 341 17.73 -10.71 5.57
CA GLU A 341 17.84 -11.09 6.98
C GLU A 341 16.59 -11.84 7.48
N LEU A 342 15.39 -11.36 7.12
CA LEU A 342 14.12 -12.02 7.50
C LEU A 342 13.98 -13.41 6.88
N ARG A 343 14.31 -13.55 5.59
CA ARG A 343 14.25 -14.83 4.87
C ARG A 343 15.28 -15.83 5.37
N ASN A 344 16.50 -15.36 5.67
CA ASN A 344 17.54 -16.19 6.28
C ASN A 344 17.09 -16.70 7.64
N PHE A 345 16.50 -15.84 8.50
CA PHE A 345 15.94 -16.28 9.78
C PHE A 345 14.89 -17.38 9.61
N VAL A 346 13.94 -17.21 8.70
CA VAL A 346 12.91 -18.22 8.39
C VAL A 346 13.54 -19.54 7.92
N SER A 347 14.60 -19.46 7.12
CA SER A 347 15.31 -20.64 6.63
C SER A 347 16.14 -21.33 7.71
N GLU A 348 16.88 -20.58 8.52
CA GLU A 348 17.69 -21.08 9.63
C GLU A 348 16.84 -21.78 10.69
N LYS A 349 15.60 -21.32 10.87
CA LYS A 349 14.64 -21.90 11.82
C LYS A 349 13.80 -23.03 11.24
N ASN A 350 13.94 -23.35 9.95
CA ASN A 350 13.17 -24.38 9.26
C ASN A 350 11.65 -24.19 9.39
N ILE A 351 11.16 -22.95 9.21
CA ILE A 351 9.73 -22.60 9.29
C ILE A 351 9.18 -22.05 7.95
N GLN A 352 9.84 -22.38 6.84
CA GLN A 352 9.46 -21.92 5.49
C GLN A 352 8.06 -22.42 5.07
N ASP A 353 7.60 -23.56 5.59
CA ASP A 353 6.26 -24.10 5.36
C ASP A 353 5.16 -23.31 6.09
N ARG A 354 5.55 -22.51 7.09
CA ARG A 354 4.62 -21.72 7.94
C ARG A 354 4.66 -20.23 7.67
N VAL A 355 5.71 -19.72 7.02
CA VAL A 355 5.91 -18.28 6.80
C VAL A 355 5.85 -17.92 5.33
N HIS A 356 4.92 -17.03 4.99
CA HIS A 356 4.64 -16.60 3.63
C HIS A 356 5.01 -15.15 3.42
N PHE A 357 5.85 -14.87 2.42
CA PHE A 357 6.17 -13.50 2.01
C PHE A 357 5.40 -13.15 0.74
N VAL A 358 4.63 -12.06 0.81
CA VAL A 358 3.80 -11.56 -0.26
C VAL A 358 4.31 -10.20 -0.70
N ASN A 359 4.42 -10.01 -2.01
CA ASN A 359 4.89 -8.76 -2.60
C ASN A 359 3.98 -7.57 -2.22
N LYS A 360 4.51 -6.35 -2.31
CA LYS A 360 3.72 -5.12 -2.14
C LYS A 360 2.54 -5.09 -3.11
N THR A 361 1.39 -4.63 -2.62
CA THR A 361 0.12 -4.63 -3.35
C THR A 361 -0.63 -3.31 -3.15
N LEU A 362 -1.42 -2.95 -4.15
CA LEU A 362 -2.39 -1.84 -4.08
C LEU A 362 -3.73 -2.27 -3.46
N THR A 363 -3.99 -3.58 -3.38
CA THR A 363 -5.27 -4.12 -2.93
C THR A 363 -5.06 -4.97 -1.69
N VAL A 364 -5.25 -4.37 -0.52
CA VAL A 364 -5.08 -5.05 0.79
C VAL A 364 -6.30 -5.87 1.20
N ALA A 365 -7.50 -5.52 0.69
CA ALA A 365 -8.76 -6.17 1.04
C ALA A 365 -8.76 -7.71 0.91
N PRO A 366 -8.19 -8.32 -0.16
CA PRO A 366 -8.09 -9.78 -0.25
C PRO A 366 -7.29 -10.41 0.89
N TYR A 367 -6.18 -9.76 1.30
CA TYR A 367 -5.34 -10.24 2.40
C TYR A 367 -6.00 -10.02 3.76
N LEU A 368 -6.73 -8.92 3.95
CA LEU A 368 -7.54 -8.73 5.15
C LEU A 368 -8.65 -9.79 5.25
N ALA A 369 -9.31 -10.15 4.15
CA ALA A 369 -10.30 -11.22 4.15
C ALA A 369 -9.69 -12.60 4.48
N SER A 370 -8.43 -12.83 4.11
CA SER A 370 -7.80 -14.15 4.22
C SER A 370 -7.20 -14.48 5.58
N ILE A 371 -7.01 -13.48 6.44
CA ILE A 371 -6.30 -13.62 7.73
C ILE A 371 -7.29 -13.81 8.88
N ASP A 372 -6.77 -14.21 10.04
CA ASP A 372 -7.54 -14.34 11.28
C ASP A 372 -7.13 -13.33 12.34
N VAL A 373 -5.87 -12.88 12.28
CA VAL A 373 -5.33 -11.89 13.22
C VAL A 373 -4.40 -10.93 12.48
N LEU A 374 -4.64 -9.63 12.61
CA LEU A 374 -3.67 -8.62 12.17
C LEU A 374 -2.69 -8.34 13.32
N VAL A 375 -1.40 -8.39 13.02
CA VAL A 375 -0.32 -7.99 13.92
C VAL A 375 0.18 -6.60 13.51
N GLN A 376 -0.02 -5.61 14.39
CA GLN A 376 0.47 -4.26 14.21
C GLN A 376 1.68 -4.01 15.11
N ASN A 377 2.88 -4.25 14.56
CA ASN A 377 4.12 -4.32 15.34
C ASN A 377 5.10 -3.14 15.13
N SER A 378 4.62 -1.94 14.79
CA SER A 378 5.49 -0.78 14.56
C SER A 378 6.30 -0.41 15.81
N GLN A 379 7.62 -0.35 15.66
CA GLN A 379 8.61 -0.21 16.74
C GLN A 379 9.10 1.23 16.91
N ALA A 380 9.86 1.44 17.99
CA ALA A 380 10.52 2.69 18.34
C ALA A 380 9.55 3.87 18.47
N ARG A 381 9.39 4.69 17.42
CA ARG A 381 8.50 5.85 17.45
C ARG A 381 7.03 5.48 17.23
N GLY A 382 6.77 4.23 16.88
CA GLY A 382 5.43 3.71 16.63
C GLY A 382 4.90 4.11 15.26
N GLU A 383 3.58 4.05 15.14
CA GLU A 383 2.81 4.40 13.96
C GLU A 383 2.16 5.77 14.17
N CYS A 384 2.03 6.59 13.12
CA CYS A 384 1.38 7.90 13.26
C CYS A 384 -0.12 7.77 13.53
N PHE A 385 -0.81 6.98 12.70
CA PHE A 385 -2.21 6.64 12.88
C PHE A 385 -2.44 5.13 12.71
N GLY A 386 -1.89 4.56 11.63
CA GLY A 386 -1.97 3.13 11.36
C GLY A 386 -3.27 2.75 10.64
N ARG A 387 -3.43 3.24 9.41
CA ARG A 387 -4.60 2.96 8.56
C ARG A 387 -4.95 1.47 8.49
N ILE A 388 -3.96 0.60 8.31
CA ILE A 388 -4.19 -0.86 8.27
C ILE A 388 -4.89 -1.42 9.52
N THR A 389 -4.73 -0.76 10.68
CA THR A 389 -5.44 -1.12 11.91
C THR A 389 -6.95 -0.91 11.76
N ILE A 390 -7.38 0.26 11.27
CA ILE A 390 -8.81 0.55 11.08
C ILE A 390 -9.41 -0.22 9.89
N GLU A 391 -8.58 -0.57 8.90
CA GLU A 391 -8.98 -1.46 7.81
C GLU A 391 -9.26 -2.87 8.35
N ALA A 392 -8.35 -3.44 9.16
CA ALA A 392 -8.60 -4.72 9.81
C ALA A 392 -9.82 -4.71 10.74
N MET A 393 -10.03 -3.62 11.47
CA MET A 393 -11.24 -3.45 12.30
C MET A 393 -12.52 -3.46 11.46
N ALA A 394 -12.53 -2.87 10.25
CA ALA A 394 -13.67 -2.95 9.34
C ALA A 394 -13.94 -4.39 8.88
N PHE A 395 -12.89 -5.19 8.67
CA PHE A 395 -13.01 -6.62 8.41
C PHE A 395 -13.39 -7.46 9.65
N GLN A 396 -13.57 -6.82 10.81
CA GLN A 396 -13.87 -7.44 12.10
C GLN A 396 -12.76 -8.38 12.59
N LEU A 397 -11.51 -8.06 12.23
CA LEU A 397 -10.36 -8.82 12.65
C LEU A 397 -9.86 -8.34 14.02
N PRO A 398 -9.48 -9.25 14.92
CA PRO A 398 -8.70 -8.88 16.08
C PRO A 398 -7.34 -8.32 15.64
N VAL A 399 -6.95 -7.20 16.24
CA VAL A 399 -5.63 -6.58 16.04
C VAL A 399 -4.79 -6.80 17.28
N LEU A 400 -3.57 -7.30 17.11
CA LEU A 400 -2.54 -7.41 18.13
C LEU A 400 -1.55 -6.23 17.98
N PRO A 401 -1.74 -5.13 18.74
CA PRO A 401 -0.82 -4.00 18.72
C PRO A 401 0.40 -4.23 19.62
N VAL A 402 1.48 -3.47 19.38
CA VAL A 402 2.55 -3.30 20.38
C VAL A 402 1.98 -2.58 21.60
N ALA A 403 2.24 -3.12 22.79
CA ALA A 403 1.98 -2.37 24.01
C ALA A 403 2.82 -1.08 24.00
N PRO A 404 2.26 0.10 24.33
CA PRO A 404 3.07 1.29 24.51
C PRO A 404 4.10 1.01 25.60
N TRP A 405 5.38 1.27 25.30
CA TRP A 405 6.44 1.26 26.30
C TRP A 405 6.00 2.17 27.45
N ARG A 406 5.77 1.58 28.63
CA ARG A 406 5.46 2.32 29.87
C ARG A 406 6.71 2.96 30.43
#